data_AF-A0A2V9P5Z7-F1
#
_entry.id   AF-A0A2V9P5Z7-F1
#
_cell.length_a   1.000
_cell.length_b   1.000
_cell.length_c   1.000
_cell.angle_alpha   90.00
_cell.angle_beta   90.00
_cell.angle_gamma   90.00
#
_symmetry.space_group_name_H-M   'P 1'
#
loop_
_entity.id
_entity.type
_entity.pdbx_description
1 polymer ?
#
loop_
_entity_poly.entity_id
_entity_poly.type
_entity_poly.pdbx_seq_one_letter_code
_entity_poly.pdbx_strand_id
1 'polypeptide(L)' 'MLAIELRIDRAQKLLRMIEQDAPLLAVRVAPLSVEVQQSAKSHAQHLAMLTRAEIKRLLDEKAFAEVVEPHAAD' A
#
# COMPACT_ATOMS: atom_id res chain seq x y z
N MET A 1 14.55 2.38 12.09
CA MET A 1 13.23 2.27 11.41
C MET A 1 12.96 3.60 10.72
N LEU A 2 12.26 3.65 9.58
CA LEU A 2 11.95 4.92 8.90
C LEU A 2 10.92 5.72 9.73
N ALA A 3 10.95 7.06 9.62
CA ALA A 3 9.91 7.92 10.18
C ALA A 3 8.51 7.51 9.68
N ILE A 4 7.50 7.68 10.53
CA ILE A 4 6.15 7.19 10.25
C ILE A 4 5.54 7.85 9.02
N GLU A 5 5.80 9.15 8.80
CA GLU A 5 5.40 9.91 7.62
C GLU A 5 6.00 9.31 6.34
N LEU A 6 7.28 8.95 6.39
CA LEU A 6 7.97 8.37 5.24
C LEU A 6 7.44 6.96 4.94
N ARG A 7 7.03 6.20 5.96
CA ARG A 7 6.38 4.90 5.78
C ARG A 7 5.00 5.06 5.13
N ILE A 8 4.22 6.05 5.58
CA ILE A 8 2.90 6.38 5.01
C ILE A 8 3.05 6.80 3.54
N ASP A 9 3.95 7.73 3.23
CA ASP A 9 4.17 8.20 1.85
C ASP A 9 4.56 7.05 0.90
N ARG A 10 5.49 6.18 1.35
CA ARG A 10 5.90 5.00 0.57
C ARG A 10 4.74 4.05 0.31
N ALA A 11 3.93 3.75 1.32
CA ALA A 11 2.79 2.87 1.18
C ALA A 11 1.72 3.47 0.24
N GLN A 12 1.43 4.77 0.36
CA GLN A 12 0.52 5.48 -0.55
C GLN A 12 1.05 5.50 -1.99
N LYS A 13 2.35 5.73 -2.18
CA LYS A 13 2.99 5.68 -3.51
C LYS A 13 2.87 4.29 -4.13
N LEU A 14 3.11 3.23 -3.35
CA LEU A 14 2.94 1.86 -3.82
C LEU A 14 1.50 1.58 -4.24
N LEU A 15 0.51 1.98 -3.42
CA LEU A 15 -0.90 1.77 -3.75
C LEU A 15 -1.27 2.46 -5.07
N ARG A 16 -0.86 3.72 -5.25
CA ARG A 16 -1.09 4.47 -6.49
C ARG A 16 -0.48 3.76 -7.70
N MET A 17 0.76 3.26 -7.58
CA MET A 17 1.41 2.54 -8.67
C MET A 17 0.62 1.27 -9.04
N ILE A 18 0.21 0.46 -8.05
CA ILE A 18 -0.56 -0.77 -8.33
C ILE A 18 -1.88 -0.45 -9.04
N GLU A 19 -2.58 0.59 -8.60
CA GLU A 19 -3.88 0.98 -9.18
C GLU A 19 -3.73 1.58 -10.59
N GLN A 20 -2.73 2.45 -10.79
CA GLN A 20 -2.49 3.11 -12.07
C GLN A 20 -1.86 2.19 -13.11
N ASP A 21 -1.04 1.23 -12.68
CA ASP A 21 -0.38 0.27 -13.58
C ASP A 21 -1.25 -0.95 -13.90
N ALA A 22 -2.48 -1.05 -13.41
CA ALA A 22 -3.38 -2.16 -13.73
C ALA A 22 -3.58 -2.39 -15.25
N PRO A 23 -3.74 -1.35 -16.09
CA PRO A 23 -3.77 -1.52 -17.55
C PRO A 23 -2.43 -2.01 -18.11
N LEU A 24 -1.31 -1.50 -17.59
CA LEU A 24 0.03 -1.93 -18.01
C LEU A 24 0.28 -3.40 -17.67
N LEU A 25 -0.16 -3.85 -16.49
CA LEU A 25 -0.11 -5.25 -16.09
C LEU A 25 -0.91 -6.11 -17.08
N ALA A 26 -2.13 -5.69 -17.44
CA ALA A 26 -2.97 -6.42 -18.39
C ALA A 26 -2.29 -6.60 -19.76
N VAL A 27 -1.65 -5.56 -20.28
CA VAL A 27 -0.88 -5.63 -21.53
C VAL A 27 0.31 -6.59 -21.40
N ARG A 28 1.05 -6.55 -20.29
CA ARG A 28 2.25 -7.38 -20.09
C ARG A 28 1.94 -8.87 -19.95
N VAL A 29 0.78 -9.21 -19.37
CA VAL A 29 0.40 -10.62 -19.15
C VAL A 29 -0.40 -11.20 -20.31
N ALA A 30 -0.93 -10.38 -21.23
CA ALA A 30 -1.69 -10.83 -22.39
C ALA A 30 -1.06 -11.99 -23.21
N PRO A 31 0.27 -12.06 -23.43
CA PRO A 31 0.87 -13.17 -24.19
C PRO A 31 1.05 -14.46 -23.37
N LEU A 32 0.75 -14.45 -22.06
CA LEU A 32 0.94 -15.59 -21.16
C LEU A 32 -0.34 -16.44 -21.07
N SER A 33 -0.22 -17.64 -20.48
CA SER A 33 -1.37 -18.52 -20.26
C SER A 33 -2.42 -17.85 -19.36
N VAL A 34 -3.68 -18.28 -19.48
CA VAL A 34 -4.80 -17.74 -18.71
C VAL A 34 -4.55 -17.88 -17.20
N GLU A 35 -3.95 -18.98 -16.77
CA GLU A 35 -3.60 -19.22 -15.37
C GLU A 35 -2.59 -18.18 -14.86
N VAL A 36 -1.56 -17.86 -15.64
CA VAL A 36 -0.55 -16.85 -15.29
C VAL A 36 -1.17 -15.45 -15.27
N GLN A 37 -2.03 -15.14 -16.24
CA GLN A 37 -2.78 -13.88 -16.25
C GLN A 37 -3.63 -13.71 -14.99
N GLN A 38 -4.38 -14.75 -14.62
CA GLN A 38 -5.25 -14.72 -13.45
C GLN A 38 -4.46 -14.62 -12.15
N SER A 39 -3.36 -15.38 -12.06
CA SER A 39 -2.44 -15.33 -10.91
C SER A 39 -1.86 -13.93 -10.73
N ALA A 40 -1.33 -13.31 -11.79
CA ALA A 40 -0.74 -11.98 -11.73
C ALA A 40 -1.77 -10.89 -11.33
N LYS A 41 -2.98 -10.93 -11.90
CA LYS A 41 -4.07 -10.01 -11.56
C LYS A 41 -4.52 -10.17 -10.11
N SER A 42 -4.69 -11.41 -9.65
CA SER A 42 -5.08 -11.72 -8.27
C SER A 42 -4.01 -11.29 -7.28
N HIS A 43 -2.74 -11.50 -7.61
CA HIS A 43 -1.62 -11.05 -6.80
C HIS A 43 -1.57 -9.52 -6.67
N ALA A 44 -1.77 -8.77 -7.77
CA ALA A 44 -1.84 -7.32 -7.73
C ALA A 44 -2.99 -6.80 -6.85
N GLN A 45 -4.17 -7.43 -6.94
CA GLN A 45 -5.33 -7.10 -6.10
C GLN A 45 -5.04 -7.38 -4.61
N HIS A 46 -4.43 -8.52 -4.31
CA HIS A 46 -4.02 -8.87 -2.95
C HIS A 46 -3.02 -7.86 -2.40
N LEU A 47 -2.00 -7.49 -3.19
CA LEU A 47 -1.00 -6.51 -2.77
C LEU A 47 -1.62 -5.13 -2.51
N ALA A 48 -2.59 -4.70 -3.32
CA ALA A 48 -3.32 -3.46 -3.08
C ALA A 48 -4.12 -3.53 -1.76
N MET A 49 -4.79 -4.65 -1.47
CA MET A 49 -5.50 -4.86 -0.21
C MET A 49 -4.56 -4.76 1.00
N LEU A 50 -3.42 -5.47 0.96
CA LEU A 50 -2.42 -5.42 2.03
C LEU A 50 -1.86 -4.00 2.21
N THR A 51 -1.60 -3.30 1.11
CA THR A 51 -1.07 -1.92 1.16
C THR A 51 -2.08 -0.96 1.80
N ARG A 52 -3.38 -1.10 1.50
CA ARG A 52 -4.44 -0.30 2.16
C ARG A 52 -4.52 -0.59 3.66
N ALA A 53 -4.40 -1.86 4.06
CA ALA A 53 -4.39 -2.25 5.47
C ALA A 53 -3.19 -1.65 6.21
N GLU A 54 -2.00 -1.66 5.59
CA GLU A 54 -0.80 -1.06 6.17
C GLU A 54 -0.91 0.46 6.28
N ILE A 55 -1.44 1.16 5.26
CA ILE A 55 -1.70 2.60 5.34
C ILE A 55 -2.62 2.91 6.53
N LYS A 56 -3.71 2.14 6.70
CA LYS A 56 -4.61 2.31 7.85
C LYS A 56 -3.86 2.13 9.17
N ARG A 57 -3.09 1.06 9.31
CA ARG A 57 -2.31 0.76 10.51
C ARG A 57 -1.32 1.89 10.85
N LEU A 58 -0.64 2.45 9.85
CA LEU A 58 0.31 3.55 10.02
C LEU A 58 -0.38 4.86 10.41
N LEU A 59 -1.56 5.15 9.87
CA LEU A 59 -2.35 6.31 10.25
C LEU A 59 -2.84 6.19 11.70
N ASP A 60 -3.30 4.99 12.10
CA ASP A 60 -3.71 4.71 13.48
C ASP A 60 -2.51 4.86 14.44
N GLU A 61 -1.32 4.36 14.07
CA GLU A 61 -0.07 4.49 14.84
C GLU A 61 0.36 5.96 15.00
N LYS A 62 0.23 6.77 13.93
CA LYS A 62 0.52 8.21 13.97
C LYS A 62 -0.44 8.95 14.89
N ALA A 63 -1.75 8.69 14.73
CA ALA A 63 -2.78 9.33 15.56
C ALA A 63 -2.59 8.98 17.05
N PHE A 64 -2.21 7.74 17.36
CA PHE A 64 -1.92 7.35 18.73
C PHE A 64 -0.71 8.10 19.31
N ALA A 65 0.38 8.23 18.55
CA ALA A 65 1.56 8.98 19.00
C ALA A 65 1.25 10.47 19.27
N GLU A 66 0.45 11.10 18.39
CA GLU A 66 0.01 12.49 18.56
C GLU A 66 -0.88 12.70 19.80
N VAL A 67 -1.61 11.67 20.24
CA VAL A 67 -2.45 11.70 21.45
C VAL A 67 -1.65 11.45 22.73
N VAL A 68 -0.50 10.78 22.67
CA VAL A 68 0.35 10.46 23.84
C VAL A 68 1.36 11.58 24.15
N GLU A 69 1.82 12.32 23.14
CA GLU A 69 2.76 13.45 23.28
C GLU A 69 2.21 14.79 23.84
N PRO A 70 0.90 15.08 24.05
CA PRO A 70 0.43 16.40 24.46
C PRO A 70 0.45 16.63 25.99
N HIS A 71 1.18 15.83 26.78
CA HIS A 71 1.18 15.92 28.26
C HIS A 71 2.57 16.03 28.92
N ALA A 72 3.64 16.21 28.14
CA ALA A 72 5.01 16.31 28.67
C ALA A 72 5.58 17.74 28.67
N ALA A 73 4.73 18.75 28.58
CA ALA A 73 5.14 20.16 28.65
C ALA A 73 4.18 20.94 29.57
N ASP A 74 4.42 20.81 30.88
CA ASP A 74 4.05 21.77 31.92
C ASP A 74 5.20 21.86 32.94
#